data_AF-A0AAD4IPB4-F1
#
_entry.id   AF-A0AAD4IPB4-F1
#
_cell.length_a   1.000
_cell.length_b   1.000
_cell.length_c   1.000
_cell.angle_alpha   90.00
_cell.angle_beta   90.00
_cell.angle_gamma   90.00
#
_symmetry.space_group_name_H-M   'P 1'
#
loop_
_entity.id
_entity.type
_entity.pdbx_description
1 polymer ?
#
loop_
_entity_poly.entity_id
_entity_poly.type
_entity_poly.pdbx_seq_one_letter_code
_entity_poly.pdbx_strand_id
1 'polypeptide(L)'
;MAASSLSSLSPLHFQFSSQTSTKLPSFSKPFKAHSPSTHPIITATISEKPYISQPLPPPPEAAPAVPSKLPTRKIPGDYGLPLIGPWNDRQDFFYNQGRNEFFKSRIQKYKSTVFRTNMPPGPFISFNPNVVVLLDGKSFPALFDTDKVEKKDLFTGTYMPSVELTGGYRTLSFLDPSEPNHAKLKKLMFFLLSHRRDRVMPEFHNCYTELFEGLERDLATKGKADFGAANDQAAFNFLARSFYGVDPMDTKLGPDGPKIVQKWVLFQLHPLLTLGLPRAIEDGILHNFSLPPFLIKKDYQRLYDFFYQNSTALLDQAEKLGLSRDEACHNLLYTTCFNSFGGMKILFPNMLKWVGRAGMKVHTELAREIRSAIKSRGGGDVTMAAMESMPLMKSVVYESLRVEPPVASQYAKAKRDFVVESHDAAFQIKEGEMLYGFQPFATKDPKIFDRAEEFVPGRFVGEEGEKLLKHVVWSNGPENGNATIDNKQCAGKDFVVLAARLLLVELFRRYDSFDVEVGASPLGAAVTVTSLKRASF
;
A
#
# COMPACT_ATOMS: atom_id res chain seq x y z
N MET A 1 -6.41 -38.76 48.46
CA MET A 1 -5.90 -38.04 49.65
C MET A 1 -5.08 -36.86 49.15
N ALA A 2 -5.50 -35.65 49.56
CA ALA A 2 -4.79 -34.36 49.71
C ALA A 2 -3.75 -33.90 48.65
N ALA A 3 -3.59 -32.61 48.32
CA ALA A 3 -4.37 -31.37 48.35
C ALA A 3 -3.41 -30.24 47.89
N SER A 4 -3.96 -29.23 47.17
CA SER A 4 -3.53 -27.81 47.09
C SER A 4 -2.10 -27.47 46.59
N SER A 5 -1.86 -26.40 45.82
CA SER A 5 -2.47 -25.07 45.88
C SER A 5 -2.45 -24.32 44.53
N LEU A 6 -3.56 -23.63 44.26
CA LEU A 6 -3.72 -22.60 43.24
C LEU A 6 -3.65 -21.24 43.94
N SER A 7 -2.79 -20.35 43.46
CA SER A 7 -2.66 -18.96 43.94
C SER A 7 -3.63 -18.05 43.18
N SER A 8 -4.58 -17.47 43.92
CA SER A 8 -5.53 -16.44 43.51
C SER A 8 -4.86 -15.06 43.41
N LEU A 9 -5.10 -14.33 42.31
CA LEU A 9 -4.81 -12.90 42.18
C LEU A 9 -6.09 -12.08 42.44
N SER A 10 -6.01 -11.18 43.41
CA SER A 10 -7.07 -10.24 43.80
C SER A 10 -7.19 -9.06 42.81
N PRO A 11 -8.40 -8.53 42.55
CA PRO A 11 -8.59 -7.31 41.78
C PRO A 11 -8.48 -6.06 42.68
N LEU A 12 -7.67 -5.09 42.24
CA LEU A 12 -7.57 -3.76 42.84
C LEU A 12 -8.87 -2.96 42.63
N HIS A 13 -9.46 -2.52 43.74
CA HIS A 13 -10.55 -1.56 43.81
C HIS A 13 -10.08 -0.16 43.35
N PHE A 14 -10.81 0.43 42.40
CA PHE A 14 -10.84 1.89 42.21
C PHE A 14 -12.19 2.40 42.71
N GLN A 15 -12.18 3.05 43.88
CA GLN A 15 -13.26 3.90 44.35
C GLN A 15 -13.17 5.26 43.66
N PHE A 16 -14.22 5.66 42.93
CA PHE A 16 -14.48 7.07 42.64
C PHE A 16 -15.77 7.49 43.33
N SER A 17 -15.62 8.46 44.22
CA SER A 17 -16.66 9.02 45.07
C SER A 17 -17.64 9.86 44.24
N SER A 18 -18.93 9.57 44.40
CA SER A 18 -20.03 10.38 43.88
C SER A 18 -20.30 11.56 44.82
N GLN A 19 -20.07 12.79 44.37
CA GLN A 19 -20.69 13.96 44.98
C GLN A 19 -21.35 14.82 43.90
N THR A 20 -22.68 14.74 43.89
CA THR A 20 -23.59 15.68 43.25
C THR A 20 -23.52 17.03 43.96
N SER A 21 -23.30 18.11 43.22
CA SER A 21 -23.76 19.44 43.60
C SER A 21 -24.12 20.24 42.37
N THR A 22 -25.33 20.78 42.43
CA THR A 22 -26.06 21.56 41.44
C THR A 22 -25.51 22.98 41.31
N LYS A 23 -25.45 23.50 40.08
CA LYS A 23 -25.85 24.88 39.69
C LYS A 23 -25.53 25.14 38.21
N LEU A 24 -26.59 25.23 37.41
CA LEU A 24 -26.60 25.79 36.06
C LEU A 24 -26.49 27.32 36.12
N PRO A 25 -25.73 27.98 35.23
CA PRO A 25 -25.95 29.38 34.91
C PRO A 25 -26.97 29.52 33.77
N SER A 26 -28.03 30.27 34.06
CA SER A 26 -28.96 30.84 33.10
C SER A 26 -28.29 31.92 32.26
N PHE A 27 -28.34 31.79 30.93
CA PHE A 27 -28.18 32.90 30.00
C PHE A 27 -29.28 32.85 28.95
N SER A 28 -30.36 33.59 29.23
CA SER A 28 -31.42 33.93 28.29
C SER A 28 -31.10 35.28 27.63
N LYS A 29 -30.85 35.32 26.31
CA LYS A 29 -31.24 36.44 25.44
C LYS A 29 -31.55 35.95 24.01
N PRO A 30 -32.53 36.54 23.32
CA PRO A 30 -33.21 35.93 22.19
C PRO A 30 -32.49 36.19 20.87
N PHE A 31 -32.42 35.16 20.02
CA PHE A 31 -32.08 35.32 18.60
C PHE A 31 -33.28 35.92 17.85
N LYS A 32 -33.10 37.13 17.33
CA LYS A 32 -34.02 37.76 16.38
C LYS A 32 -33.80 37.11 15.01
N ALA A 33 -34.88 36.61 14.41
CA ALA A 33 -34.91 36.26 13.00
C ALA A 33 -34.67 37.52 12.15
N HIS A 34 -33.72 37.45 11.21
CA HIS A 34 -33.57 38.45 10.16
C HIS A 34 -33.86 37.77 8.82
N SER A 35 -34.92 38.26 8.18
CA SER A 35 -35.28 37.98 6.80
C SER A 35 -34.14 38.45 5.88
N PRO A 36 -33.72 37.69 4.86
CA PRO A 36 -32.80 38.21 3.87
C PRO A 36 -33.55 39.17 2.93
N SER A 37 -33.11 40.44 2.93
CA SER A 37 -33.55 41.41 1.94
C SER A 37 -33.02 41.03 0.56
N THR A 38 -33.92 41.13 -0.41
CA THR A 38 -33.62 41.07 -1.84
C THR A 38 -32.88 42.34 -2.26
N HIS A 39 -31.63 42.21 -2.67
CA HIS A 39 -30.94 43.22 -3.49
C HIS A 39 -30.52 42.59 -4.83
N PRO A 40 -30.76 43.28 -5.95
CA PRO A 40 -30.58 42.72 -7.28
C PRO A 40 -29.10 42.66 -7.65
N ILE A 41 -28.64 41.48 -8.10
CA ILE A 41 -27.34 41.33 -8.75
C ILE A 41 -27.50 41.80 -10.21
N ILE A 42 -26.86 42.91 -10.51
CA ILE A 42 -26.67 43.44 -11.86
C ILE A 42 -25.85 42.41 -12.65
N THR A 43 -26.49 41.75 -13.61
CA THR A 43 -25.82 40.86 -14.57
C THR A 43 -25.41 41.70 -15.77
N ALA A 44 -24.09 41.89 -15.95
CA ALA A 44 -23.55 42.52 -17.15
C ALA A 44 -23.69 41.53 -18.33
N THR A 45 -24.52 41.91 -19.31
CA THR A 45 -24.70 41.21 -20.58
C THR A 45 -23.55 41.55 -21.53
N ILE A 46 -22.64 40.61 -21.75
CA ILE A 46 -21.75 40.63 -22.91
C ILE A 46 -22.49 39.95 -24.05
N SER A 47 -22.71 40.71 -25.13
CA SER A 47 -23.31 40.23 -26.37
C SER A 47 -22.30 39.37 -27.13
N GLU A 48 -22.48 38.05 -27.12
CA GLU A 48 -21.82 37.15 -28.06
C GLU A 48 -22.77 36.83 -29.22
N LYS A 49 -22.32 37.15 -30.44
CA LYS A 49 -22.97 36.74 -31.69
C LYS A 49 -22.94 35.20 -31.81
N PRO A 50 -23.97 34.56 -32.38
CA PRO A 50 -23.97 33.11 -32.54
C PRO A 50 -22.95 32.68 -33.60
N TYR A 51 -21.92 31.96 -33.17
CA TYR A 51 -21.07 31.16 -34.05
C TYR A 51 -21.85 29.89 -34.39
N ILE A 52 -22.20 29.72 -35.67
CA ILE A 52 -22.72 28.47 -36.20
C ILE A 52 -21.54 27.49 -36.25
N SER A 53 -21.51 26.52 -35.34
CA SER A 53 -20.55 25.41 -35.37
C SER A 53 -20.99 24.38 -36.41
N GLN A 54 -20.09 24.06 -37.35
CA GLN A 54 -20.23 22.89 -38.21
C GLN A 54 -20.12 21.61 -37.35
N PRO A 55 -20.81 20.52 -37.72
CA PRO A 55 -20.66 19.24 -37.02
C PRO A 55 -19.22 18.75 -37.18
N LEU A 56 -18.58 18.37 -36.06
CA LEU A 56 -17.31 17.65 -36.08
C LEU A 56 -17.49 16.32 -36.83
N PRO A 57 -16.49 15.88 -37.62
CA PRO A 57 -16.53 14.57 -38.25
C PRO A 57 -16.62 13.49 -37.16
N PRO A 58 -17.32 12.37 -37.45
CA PRO A 58 -17.43 11.27 -36.50
C PRO A 58 -16.04 10.76 -36.11
N PRO A 59 -15.86 10.29 -34.86
CA PRO A 59 -14.60 9.71 -34.43
C PRO A 59 -14.20 8.58 -35.37
N PRO A 60 -12.89 8.38 -35.63
CA PRO A 60 -12.43 7.26 -36.44
C PRO A 60 -12.96 5.96 -35.82
N GLU A 61 -13.60 5.17 -36.67
CA GLU A 61 -14.14 3.86 -36.34
C GLU A 61 -13.06 3.03 -35.65
N ALA A 62 -13.38 2.46 -34.49
CA ALA A 62 -12.42 1.66 -33.73
C ALA A 62 -11.86 0.56 -34.63
N ALA A 63 -10.54 0.51 -34.78
CA ALA A 63 -9.88 -0.56 -35.53
C ALA A 63 -10.42 -1.92 -35.06
N PRO A 64 -10.80 -2.82 -35.99
CA PRO A 64 -11.42 -4.08 -35.62
C PRO A 64 -10.49 -4.85 -34.67
N ALA A 65 -11.03 -5.24 -33.52
CA ALA A 65 -10.30 -6.00 -32.52
C ALA A 65 -9.72 -7.26 -33.19
N VAL A 66 -8.41 -7.47 -33.06
CA VAL A 66 -7.77 -8.70 -33.53
C VAL A 66 -8.51 -9.87 -32.89
N PRO A 67 -9.11 -10.79 -33.68
CA PRO A 67 -9.88 -11.89 -33.13
C PRO A 67 -9.00 -12.73 -32.20
N SER A 68 -9.49 -13.00 -30.99
CA SER A 68 -8.81 -13.93 -30.09
C SER A 68 -8.74 -15.31 -30.73
N LYS A 69 -7.59 -15.98 -30.58
CA LYS A 69 -7.42 -17.39 -30.99
C LYS A 69 -8.02 -18.36 -29.97
N LEU A 70 -8.41 -17.88 -28.79
CA LEU A 70 -8.99 -18.68 -27.72
C LEU A 70 -10.51 -18.74 -27.83
N PRO A 71 -11.15 -19.82 -27.32
CA PRO A 71 -12.61 -19.90 -27.29
C PRO A 71 -13.18 -18.80 -26.38
N THR A 72 -14.16 -18.06 -26.90
CA THR A 72 -14.92 -17.08 -26.12
C THR A 72 -15.81 -17.79 -25.11
N ARG A 73 -15.71 -17.42 -23.83
CA ARG A 73 -16.56 -17.92 -22.73
C ARG A 73 -17.32 -16.77 -22.08
N LYS A 74 -18.55 -17.03 -21.64
CA LYS A 74 -19.24 -16.13 -20.71
C LYS A 74 -18.49 -16.14 -19.38
N ILE A 75 -18.34 -14.97 -18.75
CA ILE A 75 -17.74 -14.85 -17.43
C ILE A 75 -18.66 -15.57 -16.41
N PRO A 76 -18.19 -16.63 -15.73
CA PRO A 76 -18.98 -17.35 -14.73
C PRO A 76 -19.08 -16.57 -13.42
N GLY A 77 -19.95 -17.02 -12.51
CA GLY A 77 -20.23 -16.36 -11.23
C GLY A 77 -21.42 -15.39 -11.27
N ASP A 78 -21.84 -14.98 -10.09
CA ASP A 78 -22.96 -14.07 -9.84
C ASP A 78 -22.67 -13.22 -8.59
N TYR A 79 -23.60 -12.32 -8.24
CA TYR A 79 -23.46 -11.41 -7.10
C TYR A 79 -24.40 -11.74 -5.94
N GLY A 80 -25.16 -12.83 -6.03
CA GLY A 80 -26.22 -13.17 -5.09
C GLY A 80 -27.38 -12.15 -5.05
N LEU A 81 -28.18 -12.21 -3.99
CA LEU A 81 -29.26 -11.24 -3.75
C LEU A 81 -28.69 -9.88 -3.29
N PRO A 82 -29.32 -8.74 -3.62
CA PRO A 82 -28.90 -7.44 -3.12
C PRO A 82 -28.74 -7.42 -1.60
N LEU A 83 -27.71 -6.74 -1.10
CA LEU A 83 -27.28 -6.67 0.31
C LEU A 83 -26.79 -8.01 0.90
N ILE A 84 -27.52 -9.10 0.69
CA ILE A 84 -27.24 -10.43 1.27
C ILE A 84 -26.01 -11.08 0.61
N GLY A 85 -25.93 -11.06 -0.73
CA GLY A 85 -24.81 -11.62 -1.49
C GLY A 85 -23.48 -10.95 -1.13
N PRO A 86 -23.37 -9.62 -1.21
CA PRO A 86 -22.17 -8.90 -0.76
C PRO A 86 -21.80 -9.14 0.69
N TRP A 87 -22.79 -9.16 1.60
CA TRP A 87 -22.52 -9.44 3.00
C TRP A 87 -21.96 -10.85 3.20
N ASN A 88 -22.59 -11.87 2.59
CA ASN A 88 -22.10 -13.26 2.64
C ASN A 88 -20.69 -13.41 2.09
N ASP A 89 -20.40 -12.83 0.92
CA ASP A 89 -19.05 -12.86 0.33
C ASP A 89 -18.03 -12.15 1.24
N ARG A 90 -18.41 -11.03 1.87
CA ARG A 90 -17.55 -10.35 2.87
C ARG A 90 -17.28 -11.24 4.08
N GLN A 91 -18.28 -11.99 4.55
CA GLN A 91 -18.11 -12.94 5.66
C GLN A 91 -17.15 -14.07 5.28
N ASP A 92 -17.24 -14.61 4.06
CA ASP A 92 -16.31 -15.61 3.56
C ASP A 92 -14.88 -15.07 3.45
N PHE A 93 -14.75 -13.86 2.89
CA PHE A 93 -13.46 -13.22 2.65
C PHE A 93 -12.67 -12.95 3.95
N PHE A 94 -13.34 -12.49 5.01
CA PHE A 94 -12.68 -12.18 6.28
C PHE A 94 -12.67 -13.31 7.30
N TYR A 95 -13.74 -14.12 7.38
CA TYR A 95 -13.97 -14.97 8.55
C TYR A 95 -14.07 -16.46 8.22
N ASN A 96 -14.89 -16.85 7.25
CA ASN A 96 -15.20 -18.28 7.06
C ASN A 96 -14.11 -19.00 6.24
N GLN A 97 -13.50 -18.32 5.27
CA GLN A 97 -12.52 -18.90 4.35
C GLN A 97 -11.16 -18.18 4.45
N GLY A 98 -11.20 -16.85 4.58
CA GLY A 98 -10.02 -16.01 4.43
C GLY A 98 -9.68 -15.75 2.96
N ARG A 99 -8.86 -14.73 2.72
CA ARG A 99 -8.59 -14.16 1.37
C ARG A 99 -8.18 -15.20 0.32
N ASN A 100 -7.22 -16.06 0.64
CA ASN A 100 -6.69 -17.02 -0.34
C ASN A 100 -7.75 -18.07 -0.70
N GLU A 101 -8.40 -18.67 0.30
CA GLU A 101 -9.37 -19.74 0.06
C GLU A 101 -10.66 -19.21 -0.60
N PHE A 102 -11.03 -17.95 -0.31
CA PHE A 102 -12.10 -17.24 -1.02
C PHE A 102 -11.93 -17.29 -2.54
N PHE A 103 -10.71 -17.02 -3.02
CA PHE A 103 -10.42 -17.08 -4.45
C PHE A 103 -10.19 -18.50 -4.97
N LYS A 104 -9.45 -19.36 -4.23
CA LYS A 104 -9.19 -20.75 -4.66
C LYS A 104 -10.47 -21.55 -4.85
N SER A 105 -11.39 -21.48 -3.89
CA SER A 105 -12.68 -22.19 -3.96
C SER A 105 -13.52 -21.75 -5.16
N ARG A 106 -13.53 -20.45 -5.48
CA ARG A 106 -14.24 -19.90 -6.66
C ARG A 106 -13.59 -20.30 -7.98
N ILE A 107 -12.26 -20.36 -8.05
CA ILE A 107 -11.55 -20.91 -9.22
C ILE A 107 -11.96 -22.37 -9.47
N GLN A 108 -11.98 -23.20 -8.41
CA GLN A 108 -12.37 -24.60 -8.51
C GLN A 108 -13.84 -24.76 -8.94
N LYS A 109 -14.75 -24.01 -8.31
CA LYS A 109 -16.18 -24.03 -8.62
C LYS A 109 -16.47 -23.65 -10.07
N TYR A 110 -15.84 -22.59 -10.57
CA TYR A 110 -16.11 -22.06 -11.90
C TYR A 110 -15.20 -22.60 -13.01
N LYS A 111 -14.15 -23.35 -12.64
CA LYS A 111 -13.09 -23.82 -13.55
C LYS A 111 -12.59 -22.65 -14.43
N SER A 112 -12.27 -21.54 -13.77
CA SER A 112 -11.88 -20.29 -14.40
C SER A 112 -11.10 -19.41 -13.43
N THR A 113 -10.05 -18.75 -13.91
CA THR A 113 -9.32 -17.68 -13.21
C THR A 113 -9.94 -16.31 -13.43
N VAL A 114 -10.99 -16.22 -14.26
CA VAL A 114 -11.79 -15.03 -14.51
C VAL A 114 -13.25 -15.31 -14.14
N PHE A 115 -13.81 -14.57 -13.18
CA PHE A 115 -15.19 -14.77 -12.70
C PHE A 115 -15.77 -13.54 -12.01
N ARG A 116 -17.09 -13.52 -11.81
CA ARG A 116 -17.83 -12.49 -11.06
C ARG A 116 -17.94 -12.87 -9.58
N THR A 117 -17.78 -11.89 -8.70
CA THR A 117 -18.02 -12.02 -7.25
C THR A 117 -18.20 -10.63 -6.63
N ASN A 118 -18.64 -10.56 -5.38
CA ASN A 118 -18.56 -9.32 -4.59
C ASN A 118 -17.22 -9.20 -3.87
N MET A 119 -16.74 -7.97 -3.69
CA MET A 119 -15.57 -7.65 -2.85
C MET A 119 -15.96 -6.77 -1.66
N PRO A 120 -15.32 -6.95 -0.48
CA PRO A 120 -15.44 -5.99 0.62
C PRO A 120 -15.11 -4.55 0.17
N PRO A 121 -15.70 -3.51 0.79
CA PRO A 121 -16.42 -3.55 2.08
C PRO A 121 -17.95 -3.48 1.99
N GLY A 122 -18.57 -3.76 0.83
CA GLY A 122 -20.02 -3.65 0.69
C GLY A 122 -20.82 -4.39 1.78
N PRO A 123 -22.06 -3.96 2.09
CA PRO A 123 -22.87 -3.07 1.25
C PRO A 123 -22.93 -1.58 1.66
N PHE A 124 -22.63 -1.23 2.92
CA PHE A 124 -22.92 0.12 3.42
C PHE A 124 -21.78 1.13 3.24
N ILE A 125 -20.55 0.65 3.11
CA ILE A 125 -19.38 1.48 2.78
C ILE A 125 -19.17 1.55 1.26
N SER A 126 -19.43 0.44 0.57
CA SER A 126 -19.45 0.37 -0.89
C SER A 126 -20.81 -0.08 -1.41
N PHE A 127 -21.50 0.82 -2.10
CA PHE A 127 -22.82 0.57 -2.68
C PHE A 127 -22.79 -0.26 -3.97
N ASN A 128 -21.60 -0.48 -4.55
CA ASN A 128 -21.41 -1.36 -5.70
C ASN A 128 -20.16 -2.23 -5.50
N PRO A 129 -20.28 -3.36 -4.77
CA PRO A 129 -19.18 -4.26 -4.48
C PRO A 129 -18.87 -5.24 -5.62
N ASN A 130 -19.61 -5.17 -6.73
CA ASN A 130 -19.57 -6.13 -7.82
C ASN A 130 -18.28 -5.96 -8.64
N VAL A 131 -17.53 -7.05 -8.84
CA VAL A 131 -16.32 -7.04 -9.67
C VAL A 131 -16.27 -8.22 -10.65
N VAL A 132 -15.44 -8.07 -11.68
CA VAL A 132 -14.88 -9.18 -12.45
C VAL A 132 -13.44 -9.40 -11.97
N VAL A 133 -13.19 -10.57 -11.39
CA VAL A 133 -11.90 -10.98 -10.84
C VAL A 133 -10.99 -11.50 -11.95
N LEU A 134 -9.70 -11.14 -11.94
CA LEU A 134 -8.63 -11.60 -12.82
C LEU A 134 -7.50 -12.21 -11.96
N LEU A 135 -7.34 -13.54 -11.98
CA LEU A 135 -6.44 -14.26 -11.06
C LEU A 135 -5.24 -14.95 -11.72
N ASP A 136 -5.05 -14.83 -13.03
CA ASP A 136 -3.90 -15.42 -13.72
C ASP A 136 -3.00 -14.33 -14.31
N GLY A 137 -1.72 -14.62 -14.47
CA GLY A 137 -0.73 -13.64 -14.92
C GLY A 137 -0.86 -13.25 -16.40
N LYS A 138 -1.79 -13.86 -17.16
CA LYS A 138 -2.12 -13.47 -18.53
C LYS A 138 -3.27 -12.46 -18.57
N SER A 139 -4.31 -12.64 -17.77
CA SER A 139 -5.45 -11.71 -17.69
C SER A 139 -5.15 -10.47 -16.83
N PHE A 140 -4.40 -10.64 -15.73
CA PHE A 140 -4.11 -9.58 -14.76
C PHE A 140 -3.53 -8.27 -15.35
N PRO A 141 -2.61 -8.30 -16.34
CA PRO A 141 -2.06 -7.07 -16.93
C PRO A 141 -3.08 -6.13 -17.58
N ALA A 142 -4.31 -6.58 -17.85
CA ALA A 142 -5.40 -5.71 -18.30
C ALA A 142 -5.68 -4.54 -17.31
N LEU A 143 -5.33 -4.70 -16.03
CA LEU A 143 -5.47 -3.68 -14.99
C LEU A 143 -4.49 -2.49 -15.12
N PHE A 144 -3.48 -2.62 -15.99
CA PHE A 144 -2.43 -1.61 -16.19
C PHE A 144 -2.66 -0.75 -17.43
N ASP A 145 -3.48 -1.23 -18.38
CA ASP A 145 -3.71 -0.61 -19.69
C ASP A 145 -4.69 0.57 -19.57
N THR A 146 -4.15 1.76 -19.31
CA THR A 146 -4.93 2.98 -19.08
C THR A 146 -5.72 3.48 -20.30
N ASP A 147 -5.50 2.89 -21.49
CA ASP A 147 -6.32 3.10 -22.69
C ASP A 147 -7.59 2.26 -22.69
N LYS A 148 -7.64 1.22 -21.85
CA LYS A 148 -8.81 0.34 -21.67
C LYS A 148 -9.48 0.53 -20.32
N VAL A 149 -8.73 0.95 -19.30
CA VAL A 149 -9.24 1.09 -17.94
C VAL A 149 -9.01 2.47 -17.33
N GLU A 150 -9.97 2.91 -16.52
CA GLU A 150 -9.93 4.07 -15.66
C GLU A 150 -9.40 3.66 -14.28
N LYS A 151 -8.64 4.56 -13.66
CA LYS A 151 -8.00 4.37 -12.35
C LYS A 151 -8.35 5.50 -11.36
N LYS A 152 -9.57 6.01 -11.49
CA LYS A 152 -10.13 7.09 -10.67
C LYS A 152 -10.79 6.53 -9.40
N ASP A 153 -10.45 7.10 -8.25
CA ASP A 153 -11.11 6.88 -6.94
C ASP A 153 -11.19 5.43 -6.45
N LEU A 154 -10.34 4.55 -7.01
CA LEU A 154 -10.36 3.11 -6.78
C LEU A 154 -9.06 2.56 -6.18
N PHE A 155 -8.20 3.43 -5.64
CA PHE A 155 -6.95 3.03 -5.01
C PHE A 155 -7.17 2.07 -3.83
N THR A 156 -8.30 2.22 -3.14
CA THR A 156 -8.76 1.35 -2.04
C THR A 156 -9.87 0.38 -2.45
N GLY A 157 -10.10 0.22 -3.76
CA GLY A 157 -11.08 -0.71 -4.32
C GLY A 157 -12.42 -0.08 -4.64
N THR A 158 -13.51 -0.70 -4.18
CA THR A 158 -14.89 -0.30 -4.50
C THR A 158 -15.42 0.83 -3.61
N TYR A 159 -14.55 1.45 -2.80
CA TYR A 159 -14.83 2.63 -2.00
C TYR A 159 -13.60 3.55 -1.98
N MET A 160 -13.82 4.82 -1.66
CA MET A 160 -12.78 5.82 -1.41
C MET A 160 -12.94 6.38 0.01
N PRO A 161 -11.88 6.43 0.84
CA PRO A 161 -11.91 7.14 2.12
C PRO A 161 -12.32 8.60 1.97
N SER A 162 -12.97 9.16 2.99
CA SER A 162 -13.36 10.58 2.98
C SER A 162 -12.16 11.49 2.76
N VAL A 163 -12.31 12.51 1.90
CA VAL A 163 -11.29 13.54 1.68
C VAL A 163 -11.01 14.38 2.94
N GLU A 164 -11.89 14.35 3.95
CA GLU A 164 -11.60 14.95 5.27
C GLU A 164 -10.38 14.33 5.95
N LEU A 165 -10.03 13.08 5.60
CA LEU A 165 -8.81 12.41 6.07
C LEU A 165 -7.55 12.87 5.31
N THR A 166 -7.71 13.67 4.25
CA THR A 166 -6.62 14.11 3.36
C THR A 166 -6.65 15.61 3.10
N GLY A 167 -7.18 16.39 4.06
CA GLY A 167 -7.21 17.85 3.98
C GLY A 167 -8.20 18.43 2.97
N GLY A 168 -9.19 17.64 2.54
CA GLY A 168 -10.17 18.03 1.52
C GLY A 168 -9.75 17.70 0.08
N TYR A 169 -8.58 17.09 -0.14
CA TYR A 169 -8.06 16.78 -1.47
C TYR A 169 -8.16 15.30 -1.81
N ARG A 170 -8.44 15.01 -3.10
CA ARG A 170 -8.20 13.70 -3.70
C ARG A 170 -6.71 13.58 -4.02
N THR A 171 -5.98 12.77 -3.26
CA THR A 171 -4.53 12.64 -3.42
C THR A 171 -4.17 11.91 -4.72
N LEU A 172 -2.92 12.06 -5.18
CA LEU A 172 -2.38 11.48 -6.42
C LEU A 172 -2.75 10.00 -6.62
N SER A 173 -2.78 9.22 -5.54
CA SER A 173 -3.11 7.79 -5.60
C SER A 173 -4.52 7.54 -6.17
N PHE A 174 -5.47 8.45 -5.97
CA PHE A 174 -6.86 8.36 -6.45
C PHE A 174 -7.12 9.02 -7.80
N LEU A 175 -6.16 9.76 -8.37
CA LEU A 175 -6.35 10.47 -9.64
C LEU A 175 -6.12 9.57 -10.85
N ASP A 176 -7.00 9.61 -11.85
CA ASP A 176 -6.75 8.96 -13.14
C ASP A 176 -5.70 9.76 -13.94
N PRO A 177 -4.89 9.12 -14.81
CA PRO A 177 -3.93 9.84 -15.66
C PRO A 177 -4.56 10.90 -16.58
N SER A 178 -5.85 10.79 -16.91
CA SER A 178 -6.58 11.83 -17.65
C SER A 178 -6.81 13.12 -16.85
N GLU A 179 -6.65 13.11 -15.53
CA GLU A 179 -6.83 14.28 -14.68
C GLU A 179 -5.54 15.14 -14.66
N PRO A 180 -5.58 16.45 -14.95
CA PRO A 180 -4.37 17.27 -15.09
C PRO A 180 -3.45 17.26 -13.85
N ASN A 181 -4.03 17.20 -12.65
CA ASN A 181 -3.24 17.17 -11.41
C ASN A 181 -2.51 15.84 -11.20
N HIS A 182 -2.91 14.73 -11.85
CA HIS A 182 -2.15 13.48 -11.80
C HIS A 182 -0.72 13.70 -12.30
N ALA A 183 -0.57 14.28 -13.50
CA ALA A 183 0.75 14.53 -14.08
C ALA A 183 1.58 15.50 -13.24
N LYS A 184 0.98 16.59 -12.72
CA LYS A 184 1.66 17.56 -11.87
C LYS A 184 2.17 16.94 -10.57
N LEU A 185 1.29 16.24 -9.84
CA LEU A 185 1.62 15.62 -8.57
C LEU A 185 2.62 14.47 -8.75
N LYS A 186 2.50 13.67 -9.81
CA LYS A 186 3.47 12.59 -10.08
C LYS A 186 4.85 13.13 -10.44
N LYS A 187 4.93 14.24 -11.18
CA LYS A 187 6.19 14.99 -11.40
C LYS A 187 6.78 15.51 -10.08
N LEU A 188 5.96 16.02 -9.17
CA LEU A 188 6.41 16.42 -7.84
C LEU A 188 6.98 15.22 -7.06
N MET A 189 6.38 14.04 -7.15
CA MET A 189 6.93 12.84 -6.50
C MET A 189 8.24 12.35 -7.15
N PHE A 190 8.40 12.47 -8.46
CA PHE A 190 9.69 12.22 -9.10
C PHE A 190 10.77 13.21 -8.65
N PHE A 191 10.39 14.48 -8.42
CA PHE A 191 11.29 15.46 -7.82
C PHE A 191 11.65 15.11 -6.37
N LEU A 192 10.67 14.75 -5.53
CA LEU A 192 10.89 14.26 -4.15
C LEU A 192 11.98 13.17 -4.11
N LEU A 193 11.86 12.16 -4.98
CA LEU A 193 12.76 11.00 -5.02
C LEU A 193 14.16 11.33 -5.52
N SER A 194 14.32 12.38 -6.34
CA SER A 194 15.60 12.74 -6.96
C SER A 194 16.33 13.89 -6.26
N HIS A 195 15.60 14.78 -5.58
CA HIS A 195 16.12 16.03 -5.02
C HIS A 195 17.23 15.81 -3.98
N ARG A 196 17.11 14.76 -3.17
CA ARG A 196 18.07 14.38 -2.11
C ARG A 196 18.58 12.95 -2.25
N ARG A 197 18.74 12.48 -3.49
CA ARG A 197 19.13 11.09 -3.78
C ARG A 197 20.45 10.67 -3.13
N ASP A 198 21.37 11.62 -2.92
CA ASP A 198 22.66 11.45 -2.24
C ASP A 198 22.50 11.12 -0.74
N ARG A 199 21.35 11.42 -0.14
CA ARG A 199 21.04 11.17 1.27
C ARG A 199 20.36 9.84 1.52
N VAL A 200 19.84 9.17 0.49
CA VAL A 200 19.11 7.91 0.66
C VAL A 200 19.97 6.83 1.32
N MET A 201 21.15 6.54 0.75
CA MET A 201 22.00 5.47 1.30
C MET A 201 22.60 5.80 2.68
N PRO A 202 23.15 7.02 2.91
CA PRO A 202 23.67 7.38 4.23
C PRO A 202 22.60 7.38 5.33
N GLU A 203 21.42 7.95 5.07
CA GLU A 203 20.35 7.98 6.08
C GLU A 203 19.74 6.60 6.32
N PHE A 204 19.67 5.75 5.29
CA PHE A 204 19.27 4.36 5.48
C PHE A 204 20.26 3.63 6.40
N HIS A 205 21.57 3.74 6.11
CA HIS A 205 22.61 3.11 6.94
C HIS A 205 22.51 3.55 8.40
N ASN A 206 22.35 4.86 8.66
CA ASN A 206 22.24 5.40 10.01
C ASN A 206 21.00 4.83 10.74
N CYS A 207 19.81 5.00 10.17
CA CYS A 207 18.56 4.58 10.81
C CYS A 207 18.48 3.06 11.03
N TYR A 208 18.97 2.26 10.07
CA TYR A 208 18.93 0.80 10.19
C TYR A 208 20.05 0.26 11.07
N THR A 209 21.19 0.95 11.21
CA THR A 209 22.20 0.63 12.23
C THR A 209 21.63 0.79 13.64
N GLU A 210 20.96 1.92 13.92
CA GLU A 210 20.29 2.17 15.20
C GLU A 210 19.23 1.11 15.50
N LEU A 211 18.43 0.73 14.49
CA LEU A 211 17.46 -0.36 14.59
C LEU A 211 18.14 -1.67 15.00
N PHE A 212 19.19 -2.07 14.29
CA PHE A 212 19.87 -3.34 14.54
C PHE A 212 20.53 -3.38 15.93
N GLU A 213 21.13 -2.28 16.37
CA GLU A 213 21.64 -2.15 17.75
C GLU A 213 20.52 -2.24 18.79
N GLY A 214 19.34 -1.67 18.50
CA GLY A 214 18.16 -1.84 19.32
C GLY A 214 17.72 -3.29 19.46
N LEU A 215 17.67 -4.02 18.34
CA LEU A 215 17.30 -5.44 18.32
C LEU A 215 18.30 -6.29 19.12
N GLU A 216 19.60 -6.02 19.00
CA GLU A 216 20.62 -6.72 19.77
C GLU A 216 20.48 -6.47 21.28
N ARG A 217 20.21 -5.22 21.69
CA ARG A 217 19.94 -4.90 23.11
C ARG A 217 18.71 -5.63 23.63
N ASP A 218 17.64 -5.68 22.84
CA ASP A 218 16.42 -6.39 23.21
C ASP A 218 16.63 -7.91 23.26
N LEU A 219 17.38 -8.48 22.33
CA LEU A 219 17.77 -9.90 22.37
C LEU A 219 18.60 -10.24 23.61
N ALA A 220 19.60 -9.41 23.92
CA ALA A 220 20.47 -9.64 25.09
C ALA A 220 19.70 -9.57 26.42
N THR A 221 18.65 -8.75 26.50
CA THR A 221 17.90 -8.52 27.74
C THR A 221 16.62 -9.35 27.86
N LYS A 222 15.97 -9.68 26.74
CA LYS A 222 14.65 -10.33 26.69
C LYS A 222 14.66 -11.69 25.99
N GLY A 223 15.77 -12.09 25.36
CA GLY A 223 15.90 -13.30 24.55
C GLY A 223 15.18 -13.25 23.19
N LYS A 224 14.50 -12.15 22.88
CA LYS A 224 13.76 -11.91 21.64
C LYS A 224 13.59 -10.41 21.39
N ALA A 225 13.41 -10.00 20.13
CA ALA A 225 13.20 -8.59 19.77
C ALA A 225 12.08 -8.43 18.72
N ASP A 226 11.20 -7.45 18.91
CA ASP A 226 10.12 -7.13 17.96
C ASP A 226 10.68 -6.29 16.80
N PHE A 227 10.72 -6.89 15.59
CA PHE A 227 11.18 -6.18 14.40
C PHE A 227 10.17 -5.13 13.91
N GLY A 228 8.87 -5.39 14.06
CA GLY A 228 7.82 -4.54 13.50
C GLY A 228 7.83 -3.14 14.11
N ALA A 229 7.84 -3.05 15.44
CA ALA A 229 7.89 -1.76 16.14
C ALA A 229 9.21 -1.00 15.87
N ALA A 230 10.33 -1.71 15.83
CA ALA A 230 11.63 -1.11 15.53
C ALA A 230 11.69 -0.58 14.08
N ASN A 231 11.20 -1.36 13.12
CA ASN A 231 11.13 -0.99 11.72
C ASN A 231 10.20 0.20 11.48
N ASP A 232 9.06 0.29 12.16
CA ASP A 232 8.17 1.44 12.07
C ASP A 232 8.91 2.74 12.44
N GLN A 233 9.66 2.73 13.55
CA GLN A 233 10.42 3.93 13.94
C GLN A 233 11.54 4.24 12.95
N ALA A 234 12.33 3.25 12.57
CA ALA A 234 13.45 3.44 11.65
C ALA A 234 13.00 3.88 10.26
N ALA A 235 11.91 3.32 9.72
CA ALA A 235 11.38 3.66 8.41
C ALA A 235 10.88 5.12 8.37
N PHE A 236 10.16 5.57 9.41
CA PHE A 236 9.70 6.96 9.46
C PHE A 236 10.88 7.95 9.58
N ASN A 237 11.86 7.66 10.45
CA ASN A 237 13.06 8.48 10.59
C ASN A 237 13.87 8.52 9.28
N PHE A 238 14.05 7.37 8.62
CA PHE A 238 14.72 7.27 7.33
C PHE A 238 14.04 8.13 6.28
N LEU A 239 12.72 8.03 6.12
CA LEU A 239 11.97 8.81 5.14
C LEU A 239 12.06 10.32 5.45
N ALA A 240 11.91 10.69 6.72
CA ALA A 240 12.04 12.08 7.17
C ALA A 240 13.44 12.67 6.84
N ARG A 241 14.50 11.96 7.23
CA ARG A 241 15.89 12.41 7.06
C ARG A 241 16.33 12.39 5.59
N SER A 242 15.96 11.37 4.83
CA SER A 242 16.33 11.26 3.42
C SER A 242 15.59 12.25 2.53
N PHE A 243 14.25 12.36 2.66
CA PHE A 243 13.43 13.20 1.78
C PHE A 243 13.37 14.68 2.19
N TYR A 244 13.47 14.98 3.48
CA TYR A 244 13.24 16.34 4.00
C TYR A 244 14.45 16.89 4.77
N GLY A 245 15.36 16.02 5.22
CA GLY A 245 16.56 16.43 5.96
C GLY A 245 16.32 16.91 7.36
N VAL A 246 15.26 16.39 7.96
CA VAL A 246 14.92 16.66 9.35
C VAL A 246 14.85 15.34 10.08
N ASP A 247 15.43 15.29 11.28
CA ASP A 247 15.17 14.19 12.20
C ASP A 247 13.86 14.49 12.93
N PRO A 248 12.82 13.62 12.84
CA PRO A 248 11.57 13.82 13.56
C PRO A 248 11.74 14.05 15.06
N MET A 249 12.80 13.48 15.65
CA MET A 249 13.13 13.61 17.07
C MET A 249 13.46 15.05 17.48
N ASP A 250 13.97 15.86 16.55
CA ASP A 250 14.29 17.28 16.77
C ASP A 250 13.09 18.22 16.52
N THR A 251 11.91 17.65 16.28
CA THR A 251 10.68 18.41 15.99
C THR A 251 9.60 18.17 17.04
N LYS A 252 8.51 18.94 16.95
CA LYS A 252 7.30 18.72 17.77
C LYS A 252 6.60 17.38 17.51
N LEU A 253 6.94 16.70 16.41
CA LEU A 253 6.40 15.38 16.11
C LEU A 253 7.06 14.31 17.00
N GLY A 254 8.36 14.42 17.24
CA GLY A 254 9.12 13.50 18.07
C GLY A 254 8.96 12.04 17.63
N PRO A 255 8.89 11.09 18.58
CA PRO A 255 8.72 9.66 18.28
C PRO A 255 7.27 9.29 17.92
N ASP A 256 6.32 10.22 17.91
CA ASP A 256 4.90 9.89 17.73
C ASP A 256 4.51 9.61 16.27
N GLY A 257 5.34 10.04 15.31
CA GLY A 257 5.07 9.96 13.87
C GLY A 257 4.49 8.60 13.43
N PRO A 258 5.20 7.47 13.65
CA PRO A 258 4.72 6.15 13.26
C PRO A 258 3.36 5.78 13.85
N LYS A 259 3.10 6.10 15.13
CA LYS A 259 1.83 5.78 15.80
C LYS A 259 0.67 6.60 15.24
N ILE A 260 0.90 7.89 14.98
CA ILE A 260 -0.09 8.76 14.35
C ILE A 260 -0.43 8.25 12.95
N VAL A 261 0.59 7.92 12.14
CA VAL A 261 0.38 7.38 10.79
C VAL A 261 -0.42 6.09 10.83
N GLN A 262 -0.09 5.15 11.72
CA GLN A 262 -0.84 3.89 11.85
C GLN A 262 -2.32 4.12 12.22
N LYS A 263 -2.59 5.02 13.17
CA LYS A 263 -3.96 5.39 13.53
C LYS A 263 -4.69 6.03 12.34
N TRP A 264 -4.05 6.93 11.61
CA TRP A 264 -4.62 7.58 10.42
C TRP A 264 -4.86 6.60 9.26
N VAL A 265 -3.96 5.65 9.02
CA VAL A 265 -4.13 4.58 8.03
C VAL A 265 -5.30 3.67 8.41
N LEU A 266 -5.47 3.35 9.70
CA LEU A 266 -6.64 2.58 10.17
C LEU A 266 -7.95 3.29 9.81
N PHE A 267 -8.06 4.60 9.98
CA PHE A 267 -9.26 5.36 9.61
C PHE A 267 -9.58 5.31 8.10
N GLN A 268 -8.58 5.04 7.27
CA GLN A 268 -8.76 4.88 5.82
C GLN A 268 -9.04 3.44 5.42
N LEU A 269 -8.37 2.48 6.06
CA LEU A 269 -8.32 1.08 5.61
C LEU A 269 -9.10 0.10 6.49
N HIS A 270 -9.68 0.52 7.62
CA HIS A 270 -10.50 -0.37 8.46
C HIS A 270 -11.55 -1.20 7.69
N PRO A 271 -12.17 -0.75 6.57
CA PRO A 271 -13.12 -1.58 5.83
C PRO A 271 -12.47 -2.81 5.16
N LEU A 272 -11.15 -2.83 5.02
CA LEU A 272 -10.35 -3.85 4.34
C LEU A 272 -9.51 -4.70 5.30
N LEU A 273 -9.54 -4.41 6.60
CA LEU A 273 -8.65 -5.00 7.60
C LEU A 273 -9.41 -5.81 8.63
N THR A 274 -8.78 -6.88 9.11
CA THR A 274 -9.16 -7.61 10.31
C THR A 274 -8.12 -7.30 11.39
N LEU A 275 -8.58 -6.79 12.54
CA LEU A 275 -7.76 -6.50 13.71
C LEU A 275 -7.69 -7.67 14.69
N GLY A 276 -8.42 -8.76 14.43
CA GLY A 276 -8.49 -9.94 15.29
C GLY A 276 -9.50 -9.78 16.43
N LEU A 277 -10.45 -8.85 16.30
CA LEU A 277 -11.54 -8.67 17.27
C LEU A 277 -12.62 -9.74 17.09
N PRO A 278 -13.46 -10.00 18.11
CA PRO A 278 -14.63 -10.85 17.94
C PRO A 278 -15.48 -10.38 16.75
N ARG A 279 -15.84 -11.32 15.86
CA ARG A 279 -16.50 -11.06 14.58
C ARG A 279 -17.67 -10.07 14.65
N ALA A 280 -18.54 -10.17 15.65
CA ALA A 280 -19.68 -9.29 15.79
C ALA A 280 -19.29 -7.81 16.03
N ILE A 281 -18.21 -7.59 16.78
CA ILE A 281 -17.64 -6.27 17.05
C ILE A 281 -16.93 -5.75 15.79
N GLU A 282 -16.13 -6.62 15.18
CA GLU A 282 -15.32 -6.25 14.03
C GLU A 282 -16.17 -5.90 12.79
N ASP A 283 -17.07 -6.81 12.37
CA ASP A 283 -17.94 -6.56 11.22
C ASP A 283 -18.89 -5.39 11.51
N GLY A 284 -19.52 -5.39 12.70
CA GLY A 284 -20.49 -4.38 13.11
C GLY A 284 -19.95 -2.95 13.12
N ILE A 285 -18.69 -2.75 13.54
CA ILE A 285 -18.09 -1.42 13.66
C ILE A 285 -17.19 -1.09 12.45
N LEU A 286 -16.28 -1.99 12.08
CA LEU A 286 -15.23 -1.68 11.10
C LEU A 286 -15.65 -1.98 9.66
N HIS A 287 -16.60 -2.89 9.42
CA HIS A 287 -16.95 -3.27 8.03
C HIS A 287 -18.30 -2.72 7.57
N ASN A 288 -19.09 -2.10 8.45
CA ASN A 288 -20.38 -1.52 8.08
C ASN A 288 -20.40 0.02 8.02
N PHE A 289 -19.55 0.73 8.76
CA PHE A 289 -19.56 2.19 8.79
C PHE A 289 -18.16 2.78 8.75
N SER A 290 -17.99 3.88 8.01
CA SER A 290 -16.73 4.62 8.00
C SER A 290 -16.45 5.27 9.36
N LEU A 291 -15.22 5.13 9.86
CA LEU A 291 -14.81 5.79 11.10
C LEU A 291 -14.86 7.32 10.95
N PRO A 292 -15.43 8.08 11.92
CA PRO A 292 -15.61 9.52 11.77
C PRO A 292 -14.28 10.31 11.68
N PRO A 293 -13.98 11.02 10.57
CA PRO A 293 -12.68 11.67 10.36
C PRO A 293 -12.28 12.69 11.43
N PHE A 294 -13.25 13.35 12.10
CA PHE A 294 -12.96 14.33 13.13
C PHE A 294 -12.19 13.77 14.34
N LEU A 295 -12.25 12.45 14.58
CA LEU A 295 -11.54 11.79 15.68
C LEU A 295 -10.01 11.69 15.47
N ILE A 296 -9.54 11.86 14.23
CA ILE A 296 -8.10 11.87 13.90
C ILE A 296 -7.59 13.24 13.47
N LYS A 297 -8.46 14.26 13.36
CA LYS A 297 -8.10 15.58 12.82
C LYS A 297 -6.90 16.23 13.51
N LYS A 298 -6.81 16.18 14.84
CA LYS A 298 -5.67 16.76 15.60
C LYS A 298 -4.36 16.04 15.30
N ASP A 299 -4.39 14.71 15.22
CA ASP A 299 -3.20 13.92 14.93
C ASP A 299 -2.74 14.13 13.48
N TYR A 300 -3.68 14.18 12.53
CA TYR A 300 -3.37 14.51 11.13
C TYR A 300 -2.79 15.92 10.98
N GLN A 301 -3.29 16.90 11.74
CA GLN A 301 -2.73 18.26 11.75
C GLN A 301 -1.27 18.27 12.21
N ARG A 302 -0.89 17.46 13.21
CA ARG A 302 0.51 17.34 13.65
C ARG A 302 1.41 16.83 12.54
N LEU A 303 0.95 15.86 11.74
CA LEU A 303 1.68 15.40 10.56
C LEU A 303 1.78 16.53 9.52
N TYR A 304 0.67 17.18 9.19
CA TYR A 304 0.66 18.28 8.22
C TYR A 304 1.63 19.38 8.59
N ASP A 305 1.62 19.84 9.86
CA ASP A 305 2.51 20.89 10.34
C ASP A 305 3.99 20.48 10.18
N PHE A 306 4.32 19.21 10.49
CA PHE A 306 5.66 18.67 10.26
C PHE A 306 6.07 18.72 8.78
N PHE A 307 5.23 18.24 7.87
CA PHE A 307 5.55 18.25 6.44
C PHE A 307 5.63 19.68 5.90
N TYR A 308 4.70 20.55 6.26
CA TYR A 308 4.64 21.93 5.78
C TYR A 308 5.88 22.72 6.18
N GLN A 309 6.34 22.56 7.42
CA GLN A 309 7.53 23.26 7.96
C GLN A 309 8.85 22.76 7.34
N ASN A 310 8.92 21.51 6.92
CA ASN A 310 10.18 20.86 6.51
C ASN A 310 10.29 20.55 5.01
N SER A 311 9.31 20.96 4.19
CA SER A 311 9.26 20.62 2.76
C SER A 311 9.47 21.82 1.81
N THR A 312 10.06 22.93 2.26
CA THR A 312 10.14 24.19 1.49
C THR A 312 10.56 24.00 0.03
N ALA A 313 11.68 23.32 -0.25
CA ALA A 313 12.16 23.12 -1.62
C ALA A 313 11.19 22.31 -2.51
N LEU A 314 10.45 21.36 -1.92
CA LEU A 314 9.44 20.57 -2.62
C LEU A 314 8.19 21.41 -2.88
N LEU A 315 7.79 22.23 -1.92
CA LEU A 315 6.64 23.14 -2.04
C LEU A 315 6.92 24.25 -3.07
N ASP A 316 8.15 24.77 -3.14
CA ASP A 316 8.58 25.70 -4.20
C ASP A 316 8.51 25.04 -5.58
N GLN A 317 8.92 23.78 -5.69
CA GLN A 317 8.78 23.02 -6.93
C GLN A 317 7.31 22.77 -7.28
N ALA A 318 6.44 22.56 -6.29
CA ALA A 318 5.02 22.38 -6.52
C ALA A 318 4.36 23.64 -7.10
N GLU A 319 4.72 24.83 -6.61
CA GLU A 319 4.25 26.10 -7.18
C GLU A 319 4.69 26.27 -8.64
N LYS A 320 5.94 25.90 -8.97
CA LYS A 320 6.41 25.88 -10.37
C LYS A 320 5.63 24.91 -11.27
N LEU A 321 5.08 23.84 -10.70
CA LEU A 321 4.21 22.89 -11.39
C LEU A 321 2.74 23.35 -11.43
N GLY A 322 2.41 24.51 -10.85
CA GLY A 322 1.06 25.07 -10.79
C GLY A 322 0.15 24.32 -9.82
N LEU A 323 0.68 23.96 -8.65
CA LEU A 323 -0.03 23.41 -7.49
C LEU A 323 0.05 24.40 -6.32
N SER A 324 -0.97 24.44 -5.46
CA SER A 324 -0.87 25.19 -4.21
C SER A 324 0.07 24.46 -3.24
N ARG A 325 0.76 25.20 -2.35
CA ARG A 325 1.59 24.60 -1.30
C ARG A 325 0.77 23.70 -0.37
N ASP A 326 -0.49 24.06 -0.14
CA ASP A 326 -1.42 23.30 0.68
C ASP A 326 -1.75 21.92 0.08
N GLU A 327 -2.19 21.88 -1.19
CA GLU A 327 -2.45 20.62 -1.92
C GLU A 327 -1.17 19.78 -2.03
N ALA A 328 -0.04 20.42 -2.30
CA ALA A 328 1.26 19.75 -2.39
C ALA A 328 1.67 19.12 -1.04
N CYS A 329 1.49 19.83 0.07
CA CYS A 329 1.81 19.33 1.40
C CYS A 329 0.99 18.07 1.75
N HIS A 330 -0.32 18.07 1.48
CA HIS A 330 -1.16 16.90 1.70
C HIS A 330 -0.74 15.70 0.83
N ASN A 331 -0.30 15.93 -0.41
CA ASN A 331 0.21 14.87 -1.27
C ASN A 331 1.59 14.35 -0.86
N LEU A 332 2.47 15.21 -0.34
CA LEU A 332 3.76 14.81 0.24
C LEU A 332 3.54 13.96 1.50
N LEU A 333 2.64 14.40 2.40
CA LEU A 333 2.23 13.63 3.57
C LEU A 333 1.69 12.26 3.16
N TYR A 334 0.74 12.21 2.21
CA TYR A 334 0.16 10.96 1.76
C TYR A 334 1.22 10.02 1.15
N THR A 335 2.10 10.55 0.31
CA THR A 335 3.16 9.76 -0.34
C THR A 335 4.15 9.19 0.67
N THR A 336 4.54 9.98 1.66
CA THR A 336 5.51 9.54 2.67
C THR A 336 4.88 8.60 3.70
N CYS A 337 3.71 8.95 4.25
CA CYS A 337 3.07 8.20 5.33
C CYS A 337 2.28 6.98 4.84
N PHE A 338 1.47 7.15 3.79
CA PHE A 338 0.61 6.07 3.30
C PHE A 338 1.37 5.17 2.33
N ASN A 339 1.93 5.73 1.26
CA ASN A 339 2.54 4.94 0.20
C ASN A 339 3.90 4.35 0.62
N SER A 340 4.79 5.17 1.17
CA SER A 340 6.18 4.77 1.46
C SER A 340 6.29 4.05 2.81
N PHE A 341 5.96 4.72 3.92
CA PHE A 341 5.99 4.14 5.26
C PHE A 341 5.06 2.92 5.37
N GLY A 342 3.81 3.03 4.89
CA GLY A 342 2.88 1.90 4.85
C GLY A 342 3.40 0.72 4.01
N GLY A 343 4.04 1.00 2.88
CA GLY A 343 4.71 -0.01 2.06
C GLY A 343 5.86 -0.71 2.78
N MET A 344 6.76 0.05 3.42
CA MET A 344 7.89 -0.48 4.20
C MET A 344 7.45 -1.28 5.43
N LYS A 345 6.37 -0.84 6.10
CA LYS A 345 5.75 -1.55 7.22
C LYS A 345 5.29 -2.97 6.84
N ILE A 346 4.92 -3.19 5.59
CA ILE A 346 4.51 -4.51 5.07
C ILE A 346 5.73 -5.25 4.50
N LEU A 347 6.46 -4.62 3.59
CA LEU A 347 7.52 -5.26 2.80
C LEU A 347 8.67 -5.75 3.67
N PHE A 348 9.16 -4.94 4.62
CA PHE A 348 10.39 -5.25 5.34
C PHE A 348 10.20 -6.44 6.29
N PRO A 349 9.13 -6.51 7.12
CA PRO A 349 8.84 -7.73 7.88
C PRO A 349 8.60 -8.95 6.97
N ASN A 350 7.91 -8.80 5.85
CA ASN A 350 7.69 -9.90 4.91
C ASN A 350 9.00 -10.44 4.31
N MET A 351 9.95 -9.56 3.97
CA MET A 351 11.29 -9.96 3.51
C MET A 351 12.03 -10.74 4.60
N LEU A 352 12.07 -10.23 5.84
CA LEU A 352 12.70 -10.94 6.95
C LEU A 352 12.07 -12.31 7.20
N LYS A 353 10.75 -12.42 7.10
CA LYS A 353 10.03 -13.70 7.18
C LYS A 353 10.52 -14.69 6.11
N TRP A 354 10.55 -14.30 4.84
CA TRP A 354 10.92 -15.21 3.76
C TRP A 354 12.40 -15.56 3.76
N VAL A 355 13.26 -14.57 3.96
CA VAL A 355 14.71 -14.78 4.07
C VAL A 355 15.05 -15.60 5.31
N GLY A 356 14.41 -15.35 6.45
CA GLY A 356 14.57 -16.16 7.67
C GLY A 356 14.20 -17.63 7.43
N ARG A 357 13.06 -17.88 6.79
CA ARG A 357 12.59 -19.24 6.41
C ARG A 357 13.48 -19.93 5.37
N ALA A 358 14.20 -19.18 4.54
CA ALA A 358 15.11 -19.74 3.56
C ALA A 358 16.37 -20.38 4.19
N GLY A 359 16.66 -20.02 5.45
CA GLY A 359 17.62 -20.71 6.31
C GLY A 359 19.10 -20.39 6.05
N MET A 360 19.95 -20.99 6.87
CA MET A 360 21.38 -20.65 6.98
C MET A 360 22.17 -20.72 5.67
N LYS A 361 21.80 -21.64 4.75
CA LYS A 361 22.49 -21.75 3.46
C LYS A 361 22.36 -20.45 2.67
N VAL A 362 21.14 -19.93 2.56
CA VAL A 362 20.86 -18.67 1.84
C VAL A 362 21.48 -17.48 2.55
N HIS A 363 21.43 -17.47 3.89
CA HIS A 363 22.08 -16.42 4.69
C HIS A 363 23.58 -16.35 4.44
N THR A 364 24.24 -17.51 4.42
CA THR A 364 25.69 -17.62 4.17
C THR A 364 26.05 -17.15 2.76
N GLU A 365 25.26 -17.52 1.75
CA GLU A 365 25.48 -17.09 0.36
C GLU A 365 25.29 -15.58 0.21
N LEU A 366 24.24 -15.01 0.80
CA LEU A 366 24.00 -13.56 0.81
C LEU A 366 25.11 -12.80 1.54
N ALA A 367 25.49 -13.22 2.75
CA ALA A 367 26.57 -12.59 3.50
C ALA A 367 27.90 -12.60 2.74
N ARG A 368 28.24 -13.73 2.11
CA ARG A 368 29.46 -13.84 1.28
C ARG A 368 29.42 -12.91 0.07
N GLU A 369 28.32 -12.92 -0.68
CA GLU A 369 28.14 -12.08 -1.87
C GLU A 369 28.24 -10.59 -1.50
N ILE A 370 27.45 -10.16 -0.52
CA ILE A 370 27.34 -8.76 -0.09
C ILE A 370 28.68 -8.23 0.41
N ARG A 371 29.35 -8.94 1.32
CA ARG A 371 30.64 -8.49 1.88
C ARG A 371 31.75 -8.49 0.83
N SER A 372 31.76 -9.48 -0.07
CA SER A 372 32.73 -9.52 -1.17
C SER A 372 32.55 -8.36 -2.14
N ALA A 373 31.30 -8.03 -2.50
CA ALA A 373 31.00 -6.91 -3.39
C ALA A 373 31.33 -5.56 -2.75
N ILE A 374 31.00 -5.35 -1.47
CA ILE A 374 31.40 -4.14 -0.72
C ILE A 374 32.92 -3.98 -0.71
N LYS A 375 33.67 -5.05 -0.42
CA LYS A 375 35.14 -5.01 -0.39
C LYS A 375 35.76 -4.75 -1.77
N SER A 376 35.31 -5.48 -2.80
CA SER A 376 35.96 -5.50 -4.12
C SER A 376 35.49 -4.40 -5.08
N ARG A 377 34.23 -3.96 -4.97
CA ARG A 377 33.61 -2.96 -5.86
C ARG A 377 33.27 -1.66 -5.16
N GLY A 378 33.03 -1.71 -3.85
CA GLY A 378 32.67 -0.56 -3.04
C GLY A 378 33.84 0.09 -2.30
N GLY A 379 35.04 -0.50 -2.32
CA GLY A 379 36.19 0.02 -1.57
C GLY A 379 36.03 -0.06 -0.04
N GLY A 380 35.12 -0.91 0.45
CA GLY A 380 34.73 -0.98 1.86
C GLY A 380 33.38 -0.34 2.17
N ASP A 381 32.85 0.47 1.25
CA ASP A 381 31.57 1.16 1.41
C ASP A 381 30.43 0.52 0.60
N VAL A 382 29.20 0.73 1.06
CA VAL A 382 28.01 0.35 0.29
C VAL A 382 27.81 1.39 -0.81
N THR A 383 27.92 0.98 -2.07
CA THR A 383 27.73 1.84 -3.24
C THR A 383 26.74 1.21 -4.23
N MET A 384 26.17 2.02 -5.13
CA MET A 384 25.34 1.49 -6.23
C MET A 384 26.11 0.47 -7.08
N ALA A 385 27.39 0.75 -7.37
CA ALA A 385 28.24 -0.16 -8.14
C ALA A 385 28.44 -1.50 -7.43
N ALA A 386 28.64 -1.50 -6.11
CA ALA A 386 28.71 -2.73 -5.33
C ALA A 386 27.38 -3.49 -5.38
N MET A 387 26.25 -2.83 -5.13
CA MET A 387 24.93 -3.47 -5.14
C MET A 387 24.54 -4.06 -6.50
N GLU A 388 24.94 -3.43 -7.60
CA GLU A 388 24.68 -3.99 -8.94
C GLU A 388 25.47 -5.27 -9.22
N SER A 389 26.56 -5.51 -8.49
CA SER A 389 27.36 -6.75 -8.56
C SER A 389 26.88 -7.87 -7.62
N MET A 390 25.70 -7.73 -6.99
CA MET A 390 25.11 -8.71 -6.07
C MET A 390 23.87 -9.39 -6.69
N PRO A 391 24.03 -10.31 -7.67
CA PRO A 391 22.90 -10.91 -8.37
C PRO A 391 21.96 -11.71 -7.46
N LEU A 392 22.47 -12.45 -6.47
CA LEU A 392 21.61 -13.20 -5.55
C LEU A 392 20.81 -12.25 -4.67
N MET A 393 21.42 -11.20 -4.12
CA MET A 393 20.72 -10.18 -3.34
C MET A 393 19.59 -9.51 -4.14
N LYS A 394 19.87 -9.10 -5.39
CA LYS A 394 18.83 -8.53 -6.28
C LYS A 394 17.70 -9.54 -6.51
N SER A 395 18.02 -10.79 -6.79
CA SER A 395 17.04 -11.85 -7.00
C SER A 395 16.18 -12.12 -5.77
N VAL A 396 16.77 -12.13 -4.57
CA VAL A 396 16.04 -12.32 -3.29
C VAL A 396 15.04 -11.19 -3.04
N VAL A 397 15.39 -9.94 -3.36
CA VAL A 397 14.44 -8.80 -3.29
C VAL A 397 13.27 -9.02 -4.24
N TYR A 398 13.53 -9.36 -5.51
CA TYR A 398 12.46 -9.61 -6.48
C TYR A 398 11.61 -10.83 -6.12
N GLU A 399 12.21 -11.88 -5.58
CA GLU A 399 11.47 -13.06 -5.13
C GLU A 399 10.57 -12.75 -3.94
N SER A 400 11.00 -11.87 -3.03
CA SER A 400 10.16 -11.40 -1.93
C SER A 400 8.93 -10.62 -2.45
N LEU A 401 9.15 -9.74 -3.44
CA LEU A 401 8.09 -8.95 -4.07
C LEU A 401 7.15 -9.81 -4.94
N ARG A 402 7.65 -10.89 -5.55
CA ARG A 402 6.86 -11.85 -6.33
C ARG A 402 6.03 -12.75 -5.43
N VAL A 403 6.65 -13.40 -4.44
CA VAL A 403 5.96 -14.41 -3.62
C VAL A 403 4.91 -13.79 -2.70
N GLU A 404 5.11 -12.55 -2.28
CA GLU A 404 4.18 -11.85 -1.40
C GLU A 404 4.18 -10.35 -1.67
N PRO A 405 3.46 -9.93 -2.72
CA PRO A 405 3.36 -8.53 -3.06
C PRO A 405 2.78 -7.70 -1.89
N PRO A 406 3.41 -6.59 -1.47
CA PRO A 406 2.97 -5.82 -0.30
C PRO A 406 1.54 -5.29 -0.40
N VAL A 407 1.10 -4.94 -1.62
CA VAL A 407 -0.28 -4.53 -1.91
C VAL A 407 -0.88 -5.57 -2.85
N ALA A 408 -1.69 -6.47 -2.29
CA ALA A 408 -2.20 -7.63 -3.01
C ALA A 408 -3.40 -7.34 -3.93
N SER A 409 -4.06 -6.19 -3.79
CA SER A 409 -5.33 -5.88 -4.46
C SER A 409 -5.18 -4.72 -5.43
N GLN A 410 -5.52 -4.93 -6.71
CA GLN A 410 -5.55 -3.89 -7.73
C GLN A 410 -6.94 -3.84 -8.38
N TYR A 411 -7.42 -2.62 -8.61
CA TYR A 411 -8.72 -2.38 -9.23
C TYR A 411 -8.58 -1.49 -10.46
N ALA A 412 -9.50 -1.62 -11.39
CA ALA A 412 -9.62 -0.72 -12.53
C ALA A 412 -11.04 -0.78 -13.08
N LYS A 413 -11.57 0.32 -13.63
CA LYS A 413 -12.90 0.33 -14.23
C LYS A 413 -12.79 0.32 -15.75
N ALA A 414 -13.51 -0.54 -16.44
CA ALA A 414 -13.47 -0.59 -17.90
C ALA A 414 -13.98 0.74 -18.53
N LYS A 415 -13.18 1.36 -19.40
CA LYS A 415 -13.54 2.58 -20.15
C LYS A 415 -14.39 2.30 -21.40
N ARG A 416 -14.38 1.07 -21.88
CA ARG A 416 -15.05 0.61 -23.09
C ARG A 416 -15.20 -0.91 -23.04
N ASP A 417 -15.97 -1.46 -23.96
CA ASP A 417 -15.99 -2.89 -24.21
C ASP A 417 -14.61 -3.36 -24.72
N PHE A 418 -14.08 -4.45 -24.16
CA PHE A 418 -12.87 -5.10 -24.67
C PHE A 418 -12.81 -6.57 -24.26
N VAL A 419 -11.89 -7.32 -24.88
CA VAL A 419 -11.68 -8.74 -24.57
C VAL A 419 -10.46 -8.89 -23.66
N VAL A 420 -10.61 -9.67 -22.59
CA VAL A 420 -9.51 -10.14 -21.74
C VAL A 420 -9.29 -11.61 -21.99
N GLU A 421 -8.04 -12.02 -22.16
CA GLU A 421 -7.68 -13.43 -22.29
C GLU A 421 -7.10 -13.96 -20.98
N SER A 422 -7.62 -15.09 -20.51
CA SER A 422 -6.89 -15.98 -19.60
C SER A 422 -5.97 -16.90 -20.43
N HIS A 423 -5.35 -17.88 -19.77
CA HIS A 423 -4.57 -18.91 -20.44
C HIS A 423 -5.36 -19.82 -21.38
N ASP A 424 -6.66 -19.99 -21.16
CA ASP A 424 -7.49 -21.01 -21.79
C ASP A 424 -8.76 -20.46 -22.48
N ALA A 425 -9.11 -19.19 -22.22
CA ALA A 425 -10.32 -18.59 -22.78
C ALA A 425 -10.21 -17.07 -22.96
N ALA A 426 -11.13 -16.55 -23.78
CA ALA A 426 -11.35 -15.11 -23.96
C ALA A 426 -12.69 -14.70 -23.32
N PHE A 427 -12.71 -13.54 -22.66
CA PHE A 427 -13.86 -13.02 -21.94
C PHE A 427 -14.16 -11.59 -22.37
N GLN A 428 -15.43 -11.32 -22.72
CA GLN A 428 -15.88 -9.97 -23.00
C GLN A 428 -16.09 -9.20 -21.70
N ILE A 429 -15.32 -8.14 -21.52
CA ILE A 429 -15.53 -7.10 -20.50
C ILE A 429 -16.41 -6.01 -21.10
N LYS A 430 -17.37 -5.54 -20.32
CA LYS A 430 -18.26 -4.44 -20.69
C LYS A 430 -17.79 -3.12 -20.09
N GLU A 431 -18.05 -2.04 -20.80
CA GLU A 431 -17.83 -0.69 -20.29
C GLU A 431 -18.48 -0.51 -18.91
N GLY A 432 -17.77 0.14 -18.01
CA GLY A 432 -18.23 0.43 -16.65
C GLY A 432 -18.04 -0.70 -15.64
N GLU A 433 -17.71 -1.92 -16.07
CA GLU A 433 -17.42 -3.02 -15.14
C GLU A 433 -16.17 -2.74 -14.31
N MET A 434 -16.26 -3.00 -13.00
CA MET A 434 -15.10 -2.96 -12.11
C MET A 434 -14.31 -4.26 -12.24
N LEU A 435 -13.06 -4.15 -12.64
CA LEU A 435 -12.09 -5.21 -12.67
C LEU A 435 -11.31 -5.24 -11.37
N TYR A 436 -11.01 -6.44 -10.89
CA TYR A 436 -10.24 -6.67 -9.69
C TYR A 436 -9.19 -7.75 -9.92
N GLY A 437 -7.98 -7.53 -9.46
CA GLY A 437 -6.92 -8.53 -9.45
C GLY A 437 -6.42 -8.78 -8.04
N PHE A 438 -6.32 -10.06 -7.66
CA PHE A 438 -5.59 -10.49 -6.47
C PHE A 438 -4.18 -10.95 -6.87
N GLN A 439 -3.23 -10.03 -6.75
CA GLN A 439 -1.88 -10.13 -7.28
C GLN A 439 -1.08 -11.37 -6.87
N PRO A 440 -1.20 -11.90 -5.65
CA PRO A 440 -0.49 -13.13 -5.27
C PRO A 440 -0.80 -14.31 -6.18
N PHE A 441 -1.98 -14.38 -6.80
CA PHE A 441 -2.29 -15.49 -7.73
C PHE A 441 -1.65 -15.26 -9.10
N ALA A 442 -1.66 -14.03 -9.60
CA ALA A 442 -1.01 -13.69 -10.86
C ALA A 442 0.52 -13.85 -10.81
N THR A 443 1.13 -13.50 -9.67
CA THR A 443 2.59 -13.58 -9.45
C THR A 443 3.07 -14.96 -8.99
N LYS A 444 2.13 -15.87 -8.68
CA LYS A 444 2.38 -17.30 -8.42
C LYS A 444 1.68 -18.19 -9.44
N ASP A 445 1.47 -17.68 -10.64
CA ASP A 445 0.86 -18.44 -11.71
C ASP A 445 1.80 -19.57 -12.17
N PRO A 446 1.42 -20.86 -12.00
CA PRO A 446 2.28 -22.00 -12.35
C PRO A 446 2.45 -22.18 -13.86
N LYS A 447 1.69 -21.46 -14.70
CA LYS A 447 1.91 -21.41 -16.15
C LYS A 447 2.98 -20.39 -16.55
N ILE A 448 3.45 -19.57 -15.61
CA ILE A 448 4.48 -18.55 -15.82
C ILE A 448 5.75 -18.87 -15.01
N PHE A 449 5.59 -19.23 -13.74
CA PHE A 449 6.70 -19.52 -12.84
C PHE A 449 6.76 -21.01 -12.52
N ASP A 450 7.95 -21.62 -12.68
CA ASP A 450 8.23 -22.93 -12.10
C ASP A 450 8.16 -22.84 -10.56
N ARG A 451 7.73 -23.92 -9.88
CA ARG A 451 7.67 -23.93 -8.39
C ARG A 451 7.04 -22.65 -7.84
N ALA A 452 5.90 -22.25 -8.40
CA ALA A 452 5.37 -20.89 -8.26
C ALA A 452 5.02 -20.49 -6.81
N GLU A 453 4.69 -21.47 -5.98
CA GLU A 453 4.38 -21.27 -4.56
C GLU A 453 5.63 -21.21 -3.66
N GLU A 454 6.77 -21.67 -4.15
CA GLU A 454 8.03 -21.71 -3.39
C GLU A 454 8.77 -20.37 -3.47
N PHE A 455 9.44 -20.02 -2.37
CA PHE A 455 10.43 -18.95 -2.34
C PHE A 455 11.76 -19.48 -2.87
N VAL A 456 12.14 -19.06 -4.08
CA VAL A 456 13.36 -19.50 -4.77
C VAL A 456 14.35 -18.33 -4.83
N PRO A 457 15.34 -18.26 -3.92
CA PRO A 457 16.26 -17.11 -3.80
C PRO A 457 16.94 -16.70 -5.11
N GLY A 458 17.35 -17.67 -5.92
CA GLY A 458 18.05 -17.47 -7.18
C GLY A 458 17.16 -17.36 -8.42
N ARG A 459 15.82 -17.22 -8.28
CA ARG A 459 14.87 -17.26 -9.41
C ARG A 459 15.19 -16.27 -10.53
N PHE A 460 15.69 -15.09 -10.17
CA PHE A 460 15.96 -13.99 -11.10
C PHE A 460 17.46 -13.79 -11.37
N VAL A 461 18.30 -14.79 -11.06
CA VAL A 461 19.73 -14.74 -11.37
C VAL A 461 19.97 -15.11 -12.83
N GLY A 462 20.75 -14.29 -13.54
CA GLY A 462 21.12 -14.52 -14.93
C GLY A 462 20.05 -14.09 -15.93
N GLU A 463 20.41 -14.08 -17.22
CA GLU A 463 19.59 -13.50 -18.30
C GLU A 463 18.18 -14.10 -18.38
N GLU A 464 18.07 -15.43 -18.28
CA GLU A 464 16.77 -16.11 -18.32
C GLU A 464 15.90 -15.79 -17.09
N GLY A 465 16.51 -15.67 -15.91
CA GLY A 465 15.83 -15.23 -14.70
C GLY A 465 15.32 -13.80 -14.82
N GLU A 466 16.16 -12.89 -15.34
CA GLU A 466 15.79 -11.47 -15.52
C GLU A 466 14.64 -11.29 -16.52
N LYS A 467 14.51 -12.14 -17.54
CA LYS A 467 13.35 -12.13 -18.47
C LYS A 467 12.00 -12.33 -17.74
N LEU A 468 12.00 -12.99 -16.58
CA LEU A 468 10.79 -13.19 -15.76
C LEU A 468 10.35 -11.92 -15.00
N LEU A 469 11.19 -10.89 -14.91
CA LEU A 469 10.83 -9.63 -14.22
C LEU A 469 9.61 -8.94 -14.84
N LYS A 470 9.31 -9.19 -16.11
CA LYS A 470 8.07 -8.72 -16.75
C LYS A 470 6.78 -9.23 -16.09
N HIS A 471 6.88 -10.30 -15.30
CA HIS A 471 5.76 -10.90 -14.55
C HIS A 471 5.78 -10.55 -13.06
N VAL A 472 6.80 -9.81 -12.59
CA VAL A 472 6.82 -9.25 -11.25
C VAL A 472 6.11 -7.90 -11.30
N VAL A 473 4.95 -7.79 -10.64
CA VAL A 473 4.01 -6.67 -10.83
C VAL A 473 3.65 -5.89 -9.55
N TRP A 474 4.48 -6.01 -8.51
CA TRP A 474 4.27 -5.38 -7.20
C TRP A 474 3.98 -3.88 -7.28
N SER A 475 4.52 -3.20 -8.30
CA SER A 475 4.42 -1.76 -8.52
C SER A 475 3.16 -1.32 -9.27
N ASN A 476 2.18 -2.22 -9.48
CA ASN A 476 1.01 -2.00 -10.36
C ASN A 476 1.45 -1.77 -11.84
N GLY A 477 2.42 -2.56 -12.27
CA GLY A 477 2.97 -2.62 -13.62
C GLY A 477 4.18 -3.58 -13.64
N PRO A 478 4.61 -4.07 -14.81
CA PRO A 478 5.80 -4.93 -14.92
C PRO A 478 7.06 -4.26 -14.35
N GLU A 479 7.91 -5.03 -13.66
CA GLU A 479 9.15 -4.50 -13.06
C GLU A 479 10.12 -3.94 -14.12
N ASN A 480 10.13 -4.54 -15.32
CA ASN A 480 10.90 -4.04 -16.47
C ASN A 480 10.23 -2.86 -17.20
N GLY A 481 9.07 -2.39 -16.74
CA GLY A 481 8.42 -1.16 -17.17
C GLY A 481 8.82 0.05 -16.32
N ASN A 482 8.40 1.26 -16.73
CA ASN A 482 8.72 2.50 -16.03
C ASN A 482 7.46 3.20 -15.55
N ALA A 483 7.53 3.77 -14.34
CA ALA A 483 6.50 4.68 -13.87
C ALA A 483 6.57 6.00 -14.65
N THR A 484 5.47 6.37 -15.29
CA THR A 484 5.35 7.62 -16.08
C THR A 484 4.16 8.43 -15.62
N ILE A 485 4.04 9.67 -16.09
CA ILE A 485 2.85 10.51 -15.83
C ILE A 485 1.58 9.97 -16.49
N ASP A 486 1.72 9.09 -17.48
CA ASP A 486 0.62 8.55 -18.29
C ASP A 486 0.08 7.22 -17.74
N ASN A 487 0.76 6.64 -16.75
CA ASN A 487 0.35 5.37 -16.14
C ASN A 487 0.14 5.49 -14.63
N LYS A 488 -0.35 4.39 -14.01
CA LYS A 488 -0.58 4.28 -12.57
C LYS A 488 0.41 3.33 -11.88
N GLN A 489 1.57 3.09 -12.49
CA GLN A 489 2.65 2.38 -11.83
C GLN A 489 3.22 3.24 -10.69
N CYS A 490 3.65 2.59 -9.61
CA CYS A 490 4.19 3.20 -8.40
C CYS A 490 5.26 4.24 -8.73
N ALA A 491 5.06 5.50 -8.31
CA ALA A 491 6.02 6.57 -8.55
C ALA A 491 7.39 6.30 -7.90
N GLY A 492 7.42 5.53 -6.81
CA GLY A 492 8.62 5.14 -6.08
C GLY A 492 9.18 3.76 -6.44
N LYS A 493 8.89 3.20 -7.63
CA LYS A 493 9.32 1.84 -8.03
C LYS A 493 10.79 1.57 -7.69
N ASP A 494 11.70 2.38 -8.24
CA ASP A 494 13.14 2.18 -8.08
C ASP A 494 13.62 2.47 -6.65
N PHE A 495 12.98 3.42 -5.96
CA PHE A 495 13.28 3.74 -4.56
C PHE A 495 12.95 2.58 -3.62
N VAL A 496 11.79 1.93 -3.80
CA VAL A 496 11.40 0.77 -2.99
C VAL A 496 12.35 -0.40 -3.22
N VAL A 497 12.70 -0.68 -4.48
CA VAL A 497 13.67 -1.73 -4.81
C VAL A 497 15.03 -1.41 -4.18
N LEU A 498 15.50 -0.17 -4.26
CA LEU A 498 16.73 0.27 -3.59
C LEU A 498 16.67 0.08 -2.07
N ALA A 499 15.61 0.55 -1.40
CA ALA A 499 15.46 0.44 0.05
C ALA A 499 15.39 -1.04 0.50
N ALA A 500 14.71 -1.90 -0.26
CA ALA A 500 14.66 -3.33 -0.01
C ALA A 500 16.04 -4.01 -0.16
N ARG A 501 16.81 -3.62 -1.19
CA ARG A 501 18.21 -4.08 -1.36
C ARG A 501 19.08 -3.62 -0.19
N LEU A 502 18.97 -2.35 0.22
CA LEU A 502 19.71 -1.80 1.35
C LEU A 502 19.39 -2.53 2.66
N LEU A 503 18.14 -2.94 2.89
CA LEU A 503 17.78 -3.74 4.07
C LEU A 503 18.59 -5.03 4.15
N LEU A 504 18.67 -5.78 3.04
CA LEU A 504 19.44 -7.03 3.00
C LEU A 504 20.94 -6.77 3.13
N VAL A 505 21.45 -5.71 2.48
CA VAL A 505 22.86 -5.31 2.55
C VAL A 505 23.25 -4.97 3.99
N GLU A 506 22.47 -4.13 4.68
CA GLU A 506 22.74 -3.74 6.07
C GLU A 506 22.58 -4.91 7.05
N LEU A 507 21.64 -5.82 6.79
CA LEU A 507 21.48 -7.04 7.59
C LEU A 507 22.70 -7.96 7.44
N PHE A 508 23.06 -8.35 6.22
CA PHE A 508 24.07 -9.39 5.98
C PHE A 508 25.52 -8.87 5.97
N ARG A 509 25.75 -7.56 5.88
CA ARG A 509 27.05 -6.98 6.25
C ARG A 509 27.32 -7.09 7.76
N ARG A 510 26.26 -7.12 8.58
CA ARG A 510 26.35 -7.14 10.06
C ARG A 510 26.23 -8.53 10.66
N TYR A 511 25.45 -9.42 10.05
CA TYR A 511 25.15 -10.76 10.57
C TYR A 511 25.45 -11.85 9.54
N ASP A 512 25.93 -13.00 10.02
CA ASP A 512 26.10 -14.22 9.21
C ASP A 512 24.76 -14.94 9.01
N SER A 513 23.89 -14.91 10.02
CA SER A 513 22.57 -15.55 10.02
C SER A 513 21.68 -14.95 11.09
N PHE A 514 20.38 -15.22 11.00
CA PHE A 514 19.39 -14.81 11.99
C PHE A 514 18.22 -15.81 12.02
N ASP A 515 17.52 -15.88 13.15
CA ASP A 515 16.30 -16.66 13.31
C ASP A 515 15.11 -15.76 13.66
N VAL A 516 13.92 -16.15 13.20
CA VAL A 516 12.68 -15.42 13.44
C VAL A 516 11.51 -16.34 13.79
N GLU A 517 10.64 -15.84 14.65
CA GLU A 517 9.26 -16.30 14.81
C GLU A 517 8.32 -15.38 14.03
N VAL A 518 7.27 -15.94 13.43
CA VAL A 518 6.36 -15.21 12.54
C VAL A 518 4.93 -15.38 13.01
N GLY A 519 4.26 -14.27 13.28
CA GLY A 519 2.86 -14.20 13.68
C GLY A 519 1.99 -13.43 12.67
N ALA A 520 0.68 -13.44 12.91
CA ALA A 520 -0.28 -12.65 12.16
C ALA A 520 -0.21 -11.16 12.52
N SER A 521 -0.41 -10.29 11.54
CA SER A 521 -0.54 -8.83 11.71
C SER A 521 -1.65 -8.34 10.77
N PRO A 522 -2.42 -7.30 11.14
CA PRO A 522 -3.39 -6.68 10.23
C PRO A 522 -2.76 -6.17 8.92
N LEU A 523 -1.49 -5.74 8.99
CA LEU A 523 -0.69 -5.31 7.84
C LEU A 523 0.65 -6.06 7.85
N GLY A 524 0.90 -6.84 6.79
CA GLY A 524 2.12 -7.64 6.66
C GLY A 524 2.19 -8.82 7.63
N ALA A 525 3.37 -9.09 8.16
CA ALA A 525 3.62 -10.14 9.14
C ALA A 525 4.15 -9.54 10.45
N ALA A 526 3.78 -10.13 11.58
CA ALA A 526 4.48 -9.87 12.84
C ALA A 526 5.76 -10.72 12.83
N VAL A 527 6.92 -10.09 13.01
CA VAL A 527 8.23 -10.77 12.99
C VAL A 527 8.96 -10.49 14.29
N THR A 528 9.25 -11.56 15.03
CA THR A 528 10.04 -11.51 16.25
C THR A 528 11.39 -12.15 15.95
N VAL A 529 12.47 -11.40 16.10
CA VAL A 529 13.83 -11.92 15.97
C VAL A 529 14.17 -12.70 17.23
N THR A 530 14.66 -13.93 17.08
CA THR A 530 15.06 -14.82 18.18
C THR A 530 16.56 -15.08 18.22
N SER A 531 17.29 -14.83 17.12
CA SER A 531 18.75 -14.87 17.09
C SER A 531 19.33 -13.90 16.07
N LEU A 532 20.49 -13.32 16.39
CA LEU A 532 21.30 -12.51 15.48
C LEU A 532 22.77 -12.93 15.63
N LYS A 533 23.28 -13.72 14.68
CA LYS A 533 24.68 -14.15 14.69
C LYS A 533 25.54 -13.09 14.02
N ARG A 534 26.30 -12.32 14.80
CA ARG A 534 27.25 -11.31 14.30
C ARG A 534 28.22 -11.90 13.28
N ALA A 535 28.62 -11.07 12.32
CA ALA A 535 29.60 -11.41 11.30
C ALA A 535 30.90 -11.94 11.92
N SER A 536 31.35 -13.12 11.46
CA SER A 536 32.55 -13.76 12.01
C SER A 536 33.86 -13.22 11.42
N PHE A 537 33.91 -12.82 10.14
CA PHE A 537 35.07 -12.23 9.44
C PHE A 537 34.62 -11.44 8.21
#